data_AF-A0A1V3X4L7-F1
#
_entry.id   AF-A0A1V3X4L7-F1
#
_cell.length_a   1.000
_cell.length_b   1.000
_cell.length_c   1.000
_cell.angle_alpha   90.00
_cell.angle_beta   90.00
_cell.angle_gamma   90.00
#
_symmetry.space_group_name_H-M   'P 1'
#
loop_
_entity.id
_entity.type
_entity.pdbx_description
1 polymer ?
#
loop_
_entity_poly.entity_id
_entity_poly.type
_entity_poly.pdbx_seq_one_letter_code
_entity_poly.pdbx_strand_id
1 'polypeptide(L)'
;MKSDAGSGADARYGDYAHRLREFTAFDNFSDAELELLARVAHHTSTSKPWPMIHEQTPADACYILLSGEARVYVGRDPVAVLGRVR
;
A
#
# COMPACT_ATOMS: atom_id res chain seq x y z
N MET A 1 -14.84 -1.38 30.82
CA MET A 1 -13.65 -1.56 29.96
C MET A 1 -13.57 -0.38 29.01
N LYS A 2 -12.59 0.51 29.18
CA LYS A 2 -12.31 1.56 28.19
C LYS A 2 -11.27 1.03 27.21
N SER A 3 -11.52 1.26 25.93
CA SER A 3 -10.73 0.76 24.81
C SER A 3 -9.48 1.63 24.63
N ASP A 4 -8.30 1.05 24.86
CA ASP A 4 -6.99 1.63 24.50
C ASP A 4 -6.65 1.48 23.01
N ALA A 5 -7.65 1.16 22.16
CA ALA A 5 -7.47 0.84 20.75
C ALA A 5 -7.24 2.07 19.84
N GLY A 6 -7.44 3.29 20.35
CA GLY A 6 -7.32 4.52 19.56
C GLY A 6 -5.88 4.92 19.23
N SER A 7 -4.97 4.88 20.21
CA SER A 7 -3.62 5.46 20.03
C SER A 7 -2.75 4.68 19.05
N GLY A 8 -2.88 3.36 18.99
CA GLY A 8 -2.08 2.50 18.11
C GLY A 8 -2.54 2.51 16.64
N ALA A 9 -3.85 2.60 16.41
CA ALA A 9 -4.41 2.67 15.06
C ALA A 9 -4.12 4.04 14.43
N ASP A 10 -4.32 5.12 15.18
CA ASP A 10 -4.05 6.49 14.71
C ASP A 10 -2.56 6.69 14.38
N ALA A 11 -1.65 6.19 15.23
CA ALA A 11 -0.22 6.22 14.96
C ALA A 11 0.16 5.43 13.69
N ARG A 12 -0.50 4.29 13.44
CA ARG A 12 -0.29 3.47 12.25
C ARG A 12 -0.75 4.17 10.97
N TYR A 13 -1.91 4.83 11.00
CA TYR A 13 -2.39 5.60 9.85
C TYR A 13 -1.51 6.82 9.56
N GLY A 14 -0.98 7.46 10.60
CA GLY A 14 0.02 8.53 10.45
C GLY A 14 1.30 8.06 9.75
N ASP A 15 1.84 6.89 10.12
CA ASP A 15 3.00 6.30 9.43
C ASP A 15 2.70 6.03 7.95
N TYR A 16 1.50 5.53 7.64
CA TYR A 16 1.11 5.30 6.25
C TYR A 16 0.91 6.58 5.46
N ALA A 17 0.26 7.59 6.03
CA ALA A 17 0.11 8.90 5.41
C ALA A 17 1.48 9.52 5.09
N HIS A 18 2.44 9.41 6.01
CA HIS A 18 3.81 9.85 5.76
C HIS A 18 4.45 9.08 4.58
N ARG A 19 4.29 7.76 4.51
CA ARG A 19 4.83 6.97 3.39
C ARG A 19 4.20 7.32 2.04
N LEU A 20 2.93 7.74 2.01
CA LEU A 20 2.31 8.18 0.75
C LEU A 20 3.06 9.36 0.13
N ARG A 21 3.75 10.19 0.92
CA ARG A 21 4.59 11.30 0.43
C ARG A 21 5.79 10.84 -0.40
N GLU A 22 6.19 9.58 -0.31
CA GLU A 22 7.30 9.04 -1.10
C GLU A 22 6.93 8.88 -2.59
N PHE A 23 5.65 8.97 -2.94
CA PHE A 23 5.17 8.79 -4.32
C PHE A 23 4.63 10.10 -4.89
N THR A 24 5.16 10.49 -6.06
CA THR A 24 4.76 11.72 -6.76
C THR A 24 3.28 11.75 -7.14
N ALA A 25 2.62 10.60 -7.20
CA ALA A 25 1.17 10.50 -7.42
C ALA A 25 0.35 11.24 -6.35
N PHE A 26 0.93 11.49 -5.17
CA PHE A 26 0.26 12.14 -4.05
C PHE A 26 0.78 13.58 -3.77
N ASP A 27 1.59 14.17 -4.64
CA ASP A 27 2.22 15.49 -4.40
C ASP A 27 1.22 16.62 -4.15
N ASN A 28 0.02 16.51 -4.73
CA ASN A 28 -1.03 17.52 -4.62
C ASN A 28 -1.97 17.32 -3.42
N PHE A 29 -1.74 16.31 -2.59
CA PHE A 29 -2.58 16.03 -1.43
C PHE A 29 -2.04 16.73 -0.18
N SER A 30 -2.93 17.30 0.61
CA SER A 30 -2.63 17.79 1.95
C SER A 30 -2.43 16.63 2.94
N ASP A 31 -1.78 16.90 4.08
CA ASP A 31 -1.58 15.87 5.13
C ASP A 31 -2.91 15.27 5.61
N ALA A 32 -3.94 16.10 5.76
CA ALA A 32 -5.26 15.65 6.20
C ALA A 32 -5.92 14.70 5.18
N GLU A 33 -5.73 14.95 3.88
CA GLU A 33 -6.22 14.08 2.82
C GLU A 33 -5.44 12.76 2.75
N LEU A 34 -4.12 12.79 2.96
CA LEU A 34 -3.30 11.58 3.03
C LEU A 34 -3.66 10.71 4.22
N GLU A 35 -3.91 11.31 5.39
CA GLU A 35 -4.41 10.57 6.54
C GLU A 35 -5.80 9.99 6.29
N LEU A 36 -6.68 10.72 5.60
CA LEU A 36 -7.99 10.20 5.23
C LEU A 36 -7.85 8.99 4.30
N LEU A 37 -6.99 9.08 3.28
CA LEU A 37 -6.66 7.97 2.39
C LEU A 37 -6.12 6.77 3.17
N ALA A 38 -5.17 6.98 4.09
CA ALA A 38 -4.62 5.92 4.93
C ALA A 38 -5.69 5.25 5.81
N ARG A 39 -6.67 6.01 6.32
CA ARG A 39 -7.76 5.49 7.14
C ARG A 39 -8.78 4.68 6.34
N VAL A 40 -9.08 5.05 5.11
CA VAL A 40 -10.07 4.35 4.27
C VAL A 40 -9.46 3.21 3.45
N ALA A 41 -8.13 3.17 3.32
CA ALA A 41 -7.45 2.11 2.59
C ALA A 41 -7.57 0.75 3.29
N HIS A 42 -7.62 -0.31 2.48
CA HIS A 42 -7.61 -1.68 2.98
C HIS A 42 -6.18 -2.18 3.19
N HIS A 43 -5.90 -2.70 4.39
CA HIS A 43 -4.63 -3.32 4.71
C HIS A 43 -4.71 -4.84 4.54
N THR A 44 -3.91 -5.38 3.63
CA THR A 44 -3.76 -6.81 3.43
C THR A 44 -2.30 -7.24 3.63
N SER A 45 -2.11 -8.47 4.09
CA SER A 45 -0.81 -9.11 4.22
C SER A 45 -0.95 -10.58 3.83
N THR A 46 0.00 -11.07 3.03
CA THR A 46 0.06 -12.46 2.58
C THR A 46 1.48 -13.00 2.76
N SER A 47 1.58 -14.25 3.23
CA SER A 47 2.86 -14.97 3.39
C SER A 47 3.15 -15.93 2.25
N LYS A 48 2.20 -16.12 1.33
CA LYS A 48 2.33 -17.03 0.18
C LYS A 48 2.43 -16.21 -1.11
N PRO A 49 3.19 -16.69 -2.12
CA PRO A 49 3.43 -15.98 -3.37
C PRO A 49 2.22 -16.06 -4.31
N TRP A 50 1.06 -15.59 -3.85
CA TRP A 50 -0.14 -15.51 -4.66
C TRP A 50 -0.09 -14.28 -5.57
N PRO A 51 -0.55 -14.40 -6.82
CA PRO A 51 -0.69 -13.24 -7.69
C PRO A 51 -1.69 -12.26 -7.06
N MET A 52 -1.27 -11.00 -6.88
CA MET A 52 -2.14 -9.93 -6.37
C MET A 52 -3.09 -9.42 -7.46
N ILE A 53 -2.58 -9.32 -8.69
CA ILE A 53 -3.31 -8.89 -9.88
C ILE A 53 -2.93 -9.86 -11.01
N HIS A 54 -3.91 -10.21 -11.84
CA HIS A 54 -3.68 -10.97 -13.07
C HIS A 54 -3.64 -10.03 -14.28
N GLU A 55 -2.77 -10.33 -15.25
CA GLU A 55 -2.72 -9.61 -16.52
C GLU A 55 -4.12 -9.57 -17.16
N GLN A 56 -4.47 -8.43 -17.77
CA GLN A 56 -5.77 -8.15 -18.38
C GLN A 56 -6.95 -7.99 -17.39
N THR A 57 -6.72 -8.07 -16.08
CA THR A 57 -7.73 -7.66 -15.09
C THR A 57 -7.92 -6.14 -15.18
N PRO A 58 -9.13 -5.63 -15.43
CA PRO A 58 -9.39 -4.19 -15.36
C PRO A 58 -8.99 -3.63 -14.00
N ALA A 59 -8.25 -2.52 -13.98
CA ALA A 59 -7.81 -1.92 -12.73
C ALA A 59 -9.00 -1.29 -11.99
N ASP A 60 -9.29 -1.80 -10.79
CA ASP A 60 -10.30 -1.29 -9.85
C ASP A 60 -9.69 -0.81 -8.52
N ALA A 61 -8.42 -1.14 -8.27
CA ALA A 61 -7.67 -0.75 -7.09
C ALA A 61 -6.21 -0.42 -7.41
N CYS A 62 -5.61 0.43 -6.56
CA CYS A 62 -4.18 0.69 -6.54
C CYS A 62 -3.58 0.08 -5.27
N TYR A 63 -2.45 -0.62 -5.41
CA TYR A 63 -1.74 -1.24 -4.29
C TYR A 63 -0.42 -0.53 -4.06
N ILE A 64 -0.13 -0.25 -2.78
CA ILE A 64 1.15 0.27 -2.33
C ILE A 64 1.82 -0.82 -1.50
N LEU A 65 3.02 -1.22 -1.90
CA LEU A 65 3.77 -2.27 -1.23
C LEU A 65 4.45 -1.70 0.04
N LEU A 66 3.89 -2.00 1.21
CA LEU A 66 4.39 -1.48 2.49
C LEU A 66 5.63 -2.24 3.02
N SER A 67 5.80 -3.49 2.58
CA SER A 67 6.91 -4.37 2.93
C SER A 67 6.97 -5.56 1.97
N GLY A 68 8.16 -6.18 1.86
CA GLY A 68 8.37 -7.34 1.00
C GLY A 68 8.66 -6.97 -0.44
N GLU A 69 8.50 -7.96 -1.32
CA GLU A 69 8.77 -7.86 -2.75
C GLU A 69 7.63 -8.48 -3.55
N ALA A 70 7.33 -7.89 -4.71
CA ALA A 70 6.40 -8.39 -5.68
C ALA A 70 7.09 -8.47 -7.04
N ARG A 71 6.93 -9.59 -7.74
CA ARG A 71 7.50 -9.77 -9.09
C ARG A 71 6.45 -9.45 -10.14
N VAL A 72 6.85 -8.70 -11.16
CA VAL A 72 5.99 -8.31 -12.28
C VAL A 72 6.31 -9.21 -13.48
N TYR A 73 5.25 -9.70 -14.12
CA TYR A 73 5.34 -10.58 -15.28
C TYR A 73 4.51 -10.00 -16.43
N VAL A 74 4.97 -10.24 -17.66
CA VAL A 74 4.18 -10.11 -18.89
C VAL A 74 4.11 -11.50 -19.52
N GLY A 75 2.91 -12.07 -19.63
CA GLY A 75 2.74 -13.49 -19.89
C GLY A 75 3.41 -14.34 -18.79
N ARG A 76 4.54 -14.97 -19.12
CA ARG A 76 5.34 -15.78 -18.18
C ARG A 76 6.71 -15.18 -17.88
N ASP A 77 7.06 -14.08 -18.53
CA ASP A 77 8.39 -13.51 -18.48
C ASP A 77 8.49 -12.47 -17.35
N PRO A 78 9.45 -12.61 -16.42
CA PRO A 78 9.64 -11.64 -15.36
C PRO A 78 10.30 -10.37 -15.93
N VAL A 79 9.66 -9.22 -15.73
CA VAL A 79 10.13 -7.95 -16.30
C VAL A 79 10.61 -6.95 -15.24
N ALA A 80 10.16 -7.10 -13.99
CA ALA A 80 10.58 -6.25 -12.89
C ALA A 80 10.38 -6.93 -11.53
N VAL A 81 11.05 -6.40 -10.51
CA VAL A 81 10.75 -6.66 -9.10
C VAL A 81 10.44 -5.31 -8.46
N LEU A 82 9.27 -5.23 -7.83
CA LEU A 82 8.84 -4.12 -7.00
C LEU A 82 9.10 -4.47 -5.55
N GLY A 83 9.59 -3.53 -4.77
CA GLY A 83 9.90 -3.74 -3.38
C GLY A 83 10.49 -2.47 -2.81
N ARG A 84 10.71 -2.45 -1.50
CA ARG A 84 11.36 -1.31 -0.88
C ARG A 84 12.85 -1.33 -1.26
N VAL A 85 13.31 -0.28 -1.95
CA VAL A 85 14.74 0.02 -2.04
C VAL A 85 15.15 0.55 -0.66
N ARG A 86 16.15 -0.08 -0.05
CA ARG A 86 16.67 0.37 1.25
C ARG A 86 17.36 1.71 1.14
#